data_AF-A0A431VBZ9-F1
#
_entry.id   AF-A0A431VBZ9-F1
#
_cell.length_a   1.000
_cell.length_b   1.000
_cell.length_c   1.000
_cell.angle_alpha   90.00
_cell.angle_beta   90.00
_cell.angle_gamma   90.00
#
_symmetry.space_group_name_H-M   'P 1'
#
loop_
_entity.id
_entity.type
_entity.pdbx_description
1 polymer ?
#
loop_
_entity_poly.entity_id
_entity_poly.type
_entity_poly.pdbx_seq_one_letter_code
_entity_poly.pdbx_strand_id
1 'polypeptide(L)'
;MSSPDAPLMPVLLEFLAVSGIDGDDADARSGTLEHQLETGDIRTPDDLFAKARYLQRCGQVDPALIPMAALDTLVAGVVRLFGPSLTTPSLSTAAIVTPQAG
;
A
#
# COMPACT_ATOMS: atom_id res chain seq x y z
N MET A 1 1.26 -5.79 21.23
CA MET A 1 0.93 -4.41 20.79
C MET A 1 1.63 -4.20 19.46
N SER A 2 0.92 -4.24 18.34
CA SER A 2 1.52 -3.94 17.03
C SER A 2 1.69 -2.43 16.91
N SER A 3 2.91 -1.96 16.70
CA SER A 3 3.18 -0.54 16.47
C SER A 3 2.62 -0.16 15.09
N PRO A 4 1.67 0.81 14.99
CA PRO A 4 1.14 1.28 13.70
C PRO A 4 2.19 2.02 12.83
N ASP A 5 3.43 2.09 13.33
CA ASP A 5 4.58 2.77 12.75
C ASP A 5 5.62 1.80 12.15
N ALA A 6 5.33 0.49 12.16
CA ALA A 6 6.25 -0.49 11.59
C ALA A 6 6.25 -0.38 10.05
N PRO A 7 7.44 -0.43 9.40
CA PRO A 7 7.51 -0.46 7.94
C PRO A 7 6.83 -1.72 7.41
N LEU A 8 6.01 -1.57 6.36
CA LEU A 8 5.18 -2.68 5.88
C LEU A 8 5.93 -3.65 4.97
N MET A 9 7.02 -3.21 4.35
CA MET A 9 7.81 -4.08 3.46
C MET A 9 8.38 -5.32 4.14
N PRO A 10 9.07 -5.22 5.30
CA PRO A 10 9.52 -6.40 6.04
C PRO A 10 8.37 -7.34 6.43
N VAL A 11 7.24 -6.78 6.84
CA VAL A 11 6.02 -7.55 7.19
C VAL A 11 5.50 -8.32 5.99
N LEU A 12 5.44 -7.69 4.81
CA LEU A 12 5.03 -8.36 3.57
C LEU A 12 5.98 -9.51 3.23
N LEU A 13 7.29 -9.29 3.28
CA LEU A 13 8.27 -10.31 2.92
C LEU A 13 8.16 -11.52 3.84
N GLU A 14 7.97 -11.29 5.14
CA GLU A 14 7.75 -12.34 6.11
C GLU A 14 6.42 -13.06 5.88
N PHE A 15 5.34 -12.31 5.63
CA PHE A 15 4.03 -12.86 5.31
C PHE A 15 4.10 -13.80 4.10
N LEU A 16 4.78 -13.38 3.03
CA LEU A 16 4.96 -14.19 1.83
C LEU A 16 5.83 -15.43 2.07
N ALA A 17 6.80 -15.35 3.00
CA ALA A 17 7.67 -16.48 3.33
C ALA A 17 6.95 -17.55 4.19
N VAL A 18 6.00 -17.13 5.03
CA VAL A 18 5.20 -18.06 5.86
C VAL A 18 3.93 -18.53 5.16
N SER A 19 3.40 -17.74 4.20
CA SER A 19 2.21 -18.10 3.41
C SER A 19 2.42 -19.40 2.64
N GLY A 20 1.70 -20.45 3.01
CA GLY A 20 1.75 -21.77 2.35
C GLY A 20 2.66 -22.79 3.04
N ILE A 21 3.15 -22.48 4.24
CA ILE A 21 3.72 -23.47 5.15
C ILE A 21 2.58 -24.02 6.03
N ASP A 22 2.40 -25.33 6.05
CA ASP A 22 1.41 -25.98 6.92
C ASP A 22 1.93 -26.09 8.36
N GLY A 23 1.12 -25.63 9.33
CA GLY A 23 1.36 -25.82 10.76
C GLY A 23 0.78 -24.71 11.62
N ASP A 24 0.31 -25.06 12.83
CA ASP A 24 -0.38 -24.12 13.73
C ASP A 24 0.41 -22.84 14.03
N ASP A 25 1.74 -22.95 14.18
CA ASP A 25 2.63 -21.81 14.41
C ASP A 25 2.74 -20.89 13.18
N ALA A 26 2.72 -21.48 11.97
CA ALA A 26 2.77 -20.74 10.72
C ALA A 26 1.45 -19.99 10.49
N ASP A 27 0.31 -20.61 10.80
CA ASP A 27 -1.01 -20.00 10.73
C ASP A 27 -1.15 -18.83 11.70
N ALA A 28 -0.77 -19.02 12.97
CA ALA A 28 -0.83 -17.96 13.98
C ALA A 28 0.08 -16.76 13.61
N ARG A 29 1.26 -17.06 13.05
CA ARG A 29 2.20 -16.04 12.56
C ARG A 29 1.66 -15.32 11.33
N SER A 30 1.08 -16.05 10.38
CA SER A 30 0.45 -15.49 9.19
C SER A 30 -0.66 -14.52 9.57
N GLY A 31 -1.58 -14.92 10.45
CA GLY A 31 -2.66 -14.04 10.92
C GLY A 31 -2.16 -12.77 11.62
N THR A 32 -1.04 -12.85 12.35
CA THR A 32 -0.42 -11.67 12.97
C THR A 32 0.13 -10.71 11.91
N LEU A 33 0.79 -11.23 10.87
CA LEU A 33 1.35 -10.43 9.79
C LEU A 33 0.26 -9.85 8.88
N GLU A 34 -0.79 -10.60 8.61
CA GLU A 34 -2.00 -10.11 7.92
C GLU A 34 -2.58 -8.92 8.66
N HIS A 35 -2.81 -9.05 9.96
CA HIS A 35 -3.35 -7.94 10.75
C HIS A 35 -2.48 -6.67 10.69
N GLN A 36 -1.15 -6.82 10.66
CA GLN A 36 -0.22 -5.70 10.49
C GLN A 36 -0.31 -5.09 9.08
N LEU A 37 -0.41 -5.91 8.03
CA LEU A 37 -0.59 -5.46 6.66
C LEU A 37 -1.96 -4.81 6.42
N GLU A 38 -2.99 -5.23 7.15
CA GLU A 38 -4.32 -4.62 7.09
C GLU A 38 -4.36 -3.25 7.74
N THR A 39 -3.86 -3.15 8.97
CA THR A 39 -4.04 -1.97 9.82
C THR A 39 -2.89 -0.96 9.76
N GLY A 40 -1.72 -1.37 9.24
CA GLY A 40 -0.54 -0.53 9.23
C GLY A 40 -0.64 0.68 8.32
N ASP A 41 -0.11 1.82 8.76
CA ASP A 41 -0.16 3.06 8.01
C ASP A 41 0.83 3.06 6.84
N ILE A 42 0.41 3.60 5.69
CA ILE A 42 1.33 3.90 4.59
C ILE A 42 1.96 5.27 4.84
N ARG A 43 3.29 5.32 4.88
CA ARG A 43 4.07 6.56 5.04
C ARG A 43 5.10 6.76 3.95
N THR A 44 5.47 5.69 3.27
CA THR A 44 6.45 5.68 2.18
C THR A 44 5.90 4.99 0.94
N PRO A 45 6.49 5.20 -0.24
CA PRO A 45 6.16 4.43 -1.45
C PRO A 45 6.35 2.92 -1.27
N ASP A 46 7.31 2.51 -0.44
CA ASP A 46 7.57 1.09 -0.14
C ASP A 46 6.40 0.48 0.66
N ASP A 47 5.85 1.21 1.63
CA ASP A 47 4.65 0.75 2.37
C ASP A 47 3.44 0.63 1.45
N LEU A 48 3.31 1.56 0.50
CA LEU A 48 2.25 1.53 -0.51
C LEU A 48 2.39 0.29 -1.40
N PHE A 49 3.60 0.00 -1.87
CA PHE A 49 3.87 -1.22 -2.63
C PHE A 49 3.55 -2.47 -1.81
N ALA A 50 3.98 -2.50 -0.54
CA ALA A 50 3.74 -3.63 0.35
C ALA A 50 2.24 -3.93 0.49
N LYS A 51 1.45 -2.88 0.77
CA LYS A 51 0.00 -3.00 0.95
C LYS A 51 -0.72 -3.36 -0.35
N ALA A 52 -0.34 -2.76 -1.48
CA ALA A 52 -0.90 -3.10 -2.78
C ALA A 52 -0.64 -4.56 -3.16
N ARG A 53 0.56 -5.08 -2.85
CA ARG A 53 0.91 -6.47 -3.13
C ARG A 53 0.15 -7.46 -2.25
N TYR A 54 -0.03 -7.12 -0.97
CA TYR A 54 -0.89 -7.89 -0.06
C TYR A 54 -2.35 -7.96 -0.57
N LEU A 55 -2.95 -6.81 -0.91
CA LEU A 55 -4.31 -6.75 -1.46
C LEU A 55 -4.46 -7.54 -2.76
N GLN A 56 -3.47 -7.46 -3.64
CA GLN A 56 -3.43 -8.26 -4.87
C GLN A 56 -3.43 -9.76 -4.57
N ARG A 57 -2.67 -10.19 -3.54
CA ARG A 57 -2.62 -11.60 -3.12
C ARG A 57 -3.98 -12.07 -2.61
N CYS A 58 -4.67 -11.29 -1.78
CA CYS A 58 -6.03 -11.60 -1.32
C CYS A 58 -7.00 -11.73 -2.49
N GLY A 59 -7.02 -10.74 -3.39
CA GLY A 59 -7.92 -10.74 -4.55
C GLY A 59 -7.65 -11.84 -5.58
N GLN A 60 -6.43 -12.37 -5.64
CA GLN A 60 -6.10 -13.54 -6.45
C GLN A 60 -6.71 -14.84 -5.90
N VAL A 61 -6.90 -14.93 -4.58
CA VAL A 61 -7.54 -16.09 -3.94
C VAL A 61 -9.05 -15.95 -4.08
N ASP A 62 -9.60 -14.84 -3.57
CA ASP A 62 -11.00 -14.47 -3.70
C ASP A 62 -11.13 -12.95 -3.43
N PRO A 63 -11.71 -12.16 -4.35
CA PRO A 63 -11.97 -10.74 -4.14
C PRO A 63 -12.76 -10.42 -2.87
N ALA A 64 -13.62 -11.33 -2.39
CA ALA A 64 -14.38 -11.15 -1.15
C ALA A 64 -13.49 -11.21 0.11
N LEU A 65 -12.26 -11.71 0.00
CA LEU A 65 -11.29 -11.78 1.11
C LEU A 65 -10.45 -10.50 1.24
N ILE A 66 -10.66 -9.49 0.39
CA ILE A 66 -9.96 -8.21 0.52
C ILE A 66 -10.45 -7.50 1.81
N PRO A 67 -9.56 -7.24 2.79
CA PRO A 67 -9.97 -6.62 4.05
C PRO A 67 -10.30 -5.14 3.86
N MET A 68 -11.44 -4.69 4.38
CA MET A 68 -11.85 -3.28 4.27
C MET A 68 -10.85 -2.35 4.97
N ALA A 69 -10.29 -2.75 6.12
CA ALA A 69 -9.27 -1.97 6.81
C ALA A 69 -8.01 -1.75 5.96
N ALA A 70 -7.62 -2.75 5.15
CA ALA A 70 -6.50 -2.63 4.22
C ALA A 70 -6.81 -1.64 3.08
N LEU A 71 -8.05 -1.59 2.59
CA LEU A 71 -8.49 -0.61 1.61
C LEU A 71 -8.53 0.81 2.18
N ASP A 72 -9.07 0.98 3.39
CA ASP A 72 -9.14 2.29 4.06
C ASP A 72 -7.76 2.89 4.27
N THR A 73 -6.82 2.07 4.78
CA THR A 73 -5.42 2.49 4.98
C THR A 73 -4.67 2.69 3.67
N LEU A 74 -5.02 1.95 2.60
CA LEU A 74 -4.52 2.20 1.25
C LEU A 74 -4.94 3.59 0.76
N VAL A 75 -6.23 3.90 0.82
CA VAL A 75 -6.77 5.20 0.38
C VAL A 75 -6.16 6.34 1.18
N ALA A 76 -6.10 6.21 2.50
CA ALA A 76 -5.45 7.19 3.37
C ALA A 76 -3.97 7.38 3.01
N GLY A 77 -3.26 6.30 2.72
CA GLY A 77 -1.87 6.32 2.23
C GLY A 77 -1.69 7.06 0.92
N VAL A 78 -2.53 6.78 -0.07
CA VAL A 78 -2.50 7.45 -1.38
C VAL A 78 -2.74 8.95 -1.21
N VAL A 79 -3.73 9.34 -0.42
CA VAL A 79 -4.00 10.76 -0.13
C VAL A 79 -2.82 11.41 0.62
N ARG A 80 -2.21 10.70 1.58
CA ARG A 80 -1.04 11.21 2.31
C ARG A 80 0.16 11.45 1.39
N LEU A 81 0.46 10.52 0.49
CA LEU A 81 1.63 10.59 -0.38
C LEU A 81 1.42 11.52 -1.58
N PHE A 82 0.22 11.55 -2.15
CA PHE A 82 -0.04 12.20 -3.44
C PHE A 82 -1.13 13.27 -3.39
N GLY A 83 -1.81 13.47 -2.26
CA GLY A 83 -2.89 14.45 -2.09
C GLY A 83 -2.55 15.85 -2.61
N PRO A 84 -1.36 16.42 -2.33
CA PRO A 84 -0.96 17.70 -2.89
C PRO A 84 -0.98 17.71 -4.43
N SER A 85 -0.44 16.67 -5.07
CA SER A 85 -0.41 16.52 -6.53
C SER A 85 -1.78 16.22 -7.15
N LEU A 86 -2.72 15.65 -6.40
CA LEU A 86 -4.08 15.34 -6.87
C LEU A 86 -5.01 16.55 -6.90
N THR A 87 -4.70 17.61 -6.13
CA THR A 87 -5.56 18.78 -5.95
C THR A 87 -5.10 20.01 -6.73
N THR A 88 -3.81 20.09 -7.07
CA THR A 88 -3.33 21.11 -8.01
C THR A 88 -3.46 20.60 -9.44
N PRO A 89 -4.27 21.24 -10.31
CA PRO A 89 -4.11 21.04 -11.74
C PRO A 89 -2.67 21.40 -12.06
N SER A 90 -1.92 20.45 -12.61
CA SER A 90 -0.61 20.70 -13.18
C SER A 90 -0.77 21.79 -14.23
N LEU A 91 -0.57 23.06 -13.86
CA LEU A 91 -0.19 24.11 -14.79
C LEU A 91 1.21 23.72 -15.27
N SER A 92 1.24 22.80 -16.23
CA SER A 92 2.39 22.65 -17.11
C SER A 92 2.46 23.95 -17.87
N THR A 93 3.27 24.88 -17.37
CA THR A 93 3.69 26.08 -18.08
C THR A 93 4.60 25.62 -19.22
N ALA A 94 4.03 24.99 -20.23
CA ALA A 94 4.65 24.91 -21.54
C ALA A 94 4.80 26.36 -21.99
N ALA A 95 6.04 26.84 -21.94
CA ALA A 95 6.43 28.17 -22.34
C ALA A 95 5.77 28.54 -23.67
N ILE A 96 5.04 29.66 -23.65
CA ILE A 96 4.58 30.35 -24.85
C ILE A 96 5.85 30.76 -25.59
N VAL A 97 6.31 29.94 -26.53
CA VAL A 97 7.25 30.37 -27.56
C VAL A 97 6.41 31.04 -28.64
N THR A 98 6.29 32.36 -28.54
CA THR A 98 5.83 33.20 -29.64
C THR A 98 7.00 33.36 -30.61
N PRO A 99 6.94 32.87 -31.87
CA PRO A 99 7.90 33.34 -32.86
C PRO A 99 7.58 34.81 -33.16
N GLN A 100 8.54 35.67 -32.86
CA GLN A 100 8.49 37.09 -33.21
C GLN A 100 8.47 37.22 -34.73
N ALA A 101 7.59 38.09 -35.24
CA ALA A 101 7.47 38.41 -36.66
C ALA A 101 8.79 38.94 -37.25
N GLY A 102 9.09 38.50 -38.47
CA GLY A 102 10.14 39.00 -39.37
C GLY A 102 9.85 38.57 -40.79
#